data_AF-A0A5B9WQR6-F1
#
_entry.id   AF-A0A5B9WQR6-F1
#
_cell.length_a   1.000
_cell.length_b   1.000
_cell.length_c   1.000
_cell.angle_alpha   90.00
_cell.angle_beta   90.00
_cell.angle_gamma   90.00
#
_symmetry.space_group_name_H-M   'P 1'
#
loop_
_entity.id
_entity.type
_entity.pdbx_description
1 polymer ?
#
loop_
_entity_poly.entity_id
_entity_poly.type
_entity_poly.pdbx_seq_one_letter_code
_entity_poly.pdbx_strand_id
1 'polypeptide(L)'
;MNTNNKTTHIEYIKAKGKFAIACNTIIFSNEEIKLLEKYGHWLEALSSGTLLPCSPKQQQFIEVIRAQRKPETNIENLWFKYIKRKEIEAKYGKTLYATPTLKDDPFYNRDMAKMLKRTMFKVTKENHKNDIK
;
A
#
# COMPACT_ATOMS: atom_id res chain seq x y z
N MET A 1 30.84 13.41 26.40
CA MET A 1 29.71 13.23 27.35
C MET A 1 28.42 13.01 26.54
N ASN A 2 27.95 11.77 26.36
CA ASN A 2 26.65 11.50 25.69
C ASN A 2 26.07 10.11 26.03
N THR A 3 26.45 9.56 27.18
CA THR A 3 26.05 8.21 27.63
C THR A 3 24.58 8.17 28.07
N ASN A 4 24.08 9.25 28.69
CA ASN A 4 22.68 9.34 29.13
C ASN A 4 21.70 9.06 27.98
N ASN A 5 21.86 9.73 26.84
CA ASN A 5 20.94 9.57 25.71
C ASN A 5 20.97 8.14 25.13
N LYS A 6 22.13 7.50 25.06
CA LYS A 6 22.23 6.10 24.58
C LYS A 6 21.53 5.12 25.52
N THR A 7 21.70 5.29 26.83
CA THR A 7 21.03 4.46 27.84
C THR A 7 19.52 4.63 27.77
N THR A 8 19.04 5.87 27.63
CA THR A 8 17.61 6.18 27.47
C THR A 8 17.00 5.48 26.24
N HIS A 9 17.73 5.42 25.12
CA HIS A 9 17.25 4.72 23.92
C HIS A 9 17.11 3.20 24.14
N ILE A 10 18.08 2.58 24.83
CA ILE A 10 18.05 1.14 25.12
C ILE A 10 16.92 0.81 26.10
N GLU A 11 16.74 1.62 27.13
CA GLU A 11 15.66 1.49 28.09
C GLU A 11 14.29 1.64 27.42
N TYR A 12 14.14 2.61 26.52
CA TYR A 12 12.91 2.82 25.76
C TYR A 12 12.51 1.59 24.94
N ILE A 13 13.47 0.97 24.24
CA ILE A 13 13.24 -0.25 23.47
C ILE A 13 12.83 -1.41 24.40
N LYS A 14 13.51 -1.58 25.54
CA LYS A 14 13.20 -2.66 26.49
C LYS A 14 11.81 -2.50 27.11
N ALA A 15 11.37 -1.27 27.40
CA ALA A 15 10.11 -1.00 28.08
C ALA A 15 8.88 -1.20 27.19
N LYS A 16 8.96 -0.92 25.89
CA LYS A 16 7.80 -0.90 24.98
C LYS A 16 7.41 -2.28 24.42
N GLY A 17 8.31 -3.26 24.47
CA GLY A 17 8.05 -4.60 23.91
C GLY A 17 7.97 -4.61 22.39
N LYS A 18 7.14 -5.49 21.81
CA LYS A 18 6.98 -5.61 20.35
C LYS A 18 6.15 -4.45 19.78
N PHE A 19 6.58 -3.91 18.66
CA PHE A 19 5.83 -2.90 17.92
C PHE A 19 4.66 -3.53 17.15
N ALA A 20 3.48 -2.92 17.29
CA ALA A 20 2.30 -3.32 16.54
C ALA A 20 2.29 -2.63 15.17
N ILE A 21 2.46 -3.41 14.10
CA ILE A 21 2.46 -2.89 12.73
C ILE A 21 1.02 -2.55 12.34
N ALA A 22 0.71 -1.26 12.22
CA ALA A 22 -0.64 -0.74 12.01
C ALA A 22 -1.05 -0.63 10.53
N CYS A 23 -0.44 -1.42 9.64
CA CYS A 23 -0.76 -1.45 8.21
C CYS A 23 -0.69 -2.88 7.68
N ASN A 24 -1.18 -3.12 6.46
CA ASN A 24 -1.09 -4.44 5.84
C ASN A 24 0.37 -4.83 5.57
N THR A 25 0.73 -6.04 6.01
CA THR A 25 2.10 -6.55 5.99
C THR A 25 2.52 -7.23 4.67
N ILE A 26 1.61 -7.37 3.70
CA ILE A 26 1.84 -8.14 2.45
C ILE A 26 3.03 -7.65 1.63
N ILE A 27 3.40 -6.38 1.75
CA ILE A 27 4.51 -5.79 1.00
C ILE A 27 5.86 -5.94 1.71
N PHE A 28 5.90 -6.47 2.94
CA PHE A 28 7.10 -6.60 3.74
C PHE A 28 7.63 -8.03 3.74
N SER A 29 8.94 -8.19 3.70
CA SER A 29 9.57 -9.49 3.94
C SER A 29 9.48 -9.89 5.41
N ASN A 30 9.66 -11.18 5.70
CA ASN A 30 9.70 -11.66 7.10
C ASN A 30 10.80 -10.98 7.94
N GLU A 31 11.91 -10.62 7.31
CA GLU A 31 13.01 -9.91 7.98
C GLU A 31 12.63 -8.45 8.29
N GLU A 32 11.99 -7.78 7.33
CA GLU A 32 11.46 -6.42 7.50
C GLU A 32 10.42 -6.37 8.63
N ILE A 33 9.51 -7.34 8.69
CA ILE A 33 8.52 -7.46 9.77
C ILE A 33 9.21 -7.60 11.12
N LYS A 34 10.18 -8.50 11.26
CA LYS A 34 10.95 -8.67 12.50
C LYS A 34 11.69 -7.40 12.92
N LEU A 35 12.24 -6.65 11.96
CA LEU A 35 12.89 -5.37 12.23
C LEU A 35 11.89 -4.31 12.70
N LEU A 36 10.72 -4.23 12.07
CA LEU A 36 9.64 -3.33 12.49
C LEU A 36 9.13 -3.69 13.88
N GLU A 37 8.90 -4.97 14.18
CA GLU A 37 8.47 -5.42 15.51
C GLU A 37 9.50 -5.07 16.60
N LYS A 38 10.80 -5.15 16.27
CA LYS A 38 11.89 -4.91 17.23
C LYS A 38 12.18 -3.43 17.44
N TYR A 39 12.19 -2.63 16.37
CA TYR A 39 12.66 -1.24 16.41
C TYR A 39 11.56 -0.21 16.10
N GLY A 40 10.34 -0.62 15.77
CA GLY A 40 9.28 0.29 15.33
C GLY A 40 8.92 1.36 16.35
N HIS A 41 8.81 1.00 17.65
CA HIS A 41 8.58 1.97 18.73
C HIS A 41 9.70 3.02 18.80
N TRP A 42 10.94 2.59 18.56
CA TRP A 42 12.11 3.47 18.60
C TRP A 42 12.17 4.39 17.39
N LEU A 43 11.89 3.87 16.19
CA LEU A 43 11.81 4.66 14.97
C LEU A 43 10.66 5.68 15.03
N GLU A 44 9.51 5.29 15.59
CA GLU A 44 8.38 6.17 15.85
C GLU A 44 8.74 7.30 16.82
N ALA A 45 9.40 6.96 17.94
CA ALA A 45 9.84 7.94 18.92
C ALA A 45 10.87 8.92 18.35
N LEU A 46 11.80 8.46 17.50
CA LEU A 46 12.73 9.34 16.78
C LEU A 46 11.99 10.24 15.78
N SER A 47 11.05 9.68 15.01
CA SER A 47 10.32 10.45 14.00
C SER A 47 9.37 11.50 14.59
N SER A 48 8.80 11.23 15.76
CA SER A 48 7.92 12.15 16.51
C SER A 48 8.68 13.19 17.33
N GLY A 49 10.00 13.03 17.52
CA GLY A 49 10.81 13.87 18.39
C GLY A 49 10.70 13.54 19.88
N THR A 50 10.03 12.45 20.25
CA THR A 50 10.00 11.93 21.62
C THR A 50 11.40 11.52 22.09
N LEU A 51 12.21 10.97 21.17
CA LEU A 51 13.63 10.72 21.38
C LEU A 51 14.46 11.63 20.48
N LEU A 52 15.51 12.22 21.06
CA LEU A 52 16.46 13.05 20.32
C LEU A 52 17.54 12.17 19.67
N PRO A 53 18.01 12.52 18.46
CA PRO A 53 19.11 11.79 17.84
C PRO A 53 20.40 11.96 18.64
N CYS A 54 21.09 10.87 18.95
CA CYS A 54 22.39 10.86 19.63
C CYS A 54 23.56 10.47 18.71
N SER A 55 23.30 10.22 17.43
CA SER A 55 24.28 9.81 16.43
C SER A 55 24.00 10.49 15.08
N PRO A 56 25.03 10.80 14.27
CA PRO A 56 24.85 11.35 12.93
C PRO A 56 23.91 10.51 12.06
N LYS A 57 23.93 9.17 12.19
CA LYS A 57 23.02 8.27 11.46
C LYS A 57 21.55 8.47 11.86
N GLN A 58 21.29 8.74 13.15
CA GLN A 58 19.93 9.00 13.63
C GLN A 58 19.45 10.39 13.18
N GLN A 59 20.37 11.36 13.10
CA GLN A 59 20.06 12.68 12.56
C GLN A 59 19.74 12.61 11.06
N GLN A 60 20.53 11.87 10.29
CA GLN A 60 20.25 11.56 8.89
C GLN A 60 18.88 10.90 8.72
N PHE A 61 18.54 9.91 9.56
CA PHE A 61 17.22 9.29 9.55
C PHE A 61 16.10 10.33 9.72
N ILE A 62 16.23 11.28 10.66
CA ILE A 62 15.23 12.33 10.86
C ILE A 62 15.10 13.24 9.62
N GLU A 63 16.21 13.61 8.99
CA GLU A 63 16.21 14.38 7.73
C GLU A 63 15.47 13.65 6.60
N VAL A 64 15.67 12.34 6.49
CA VAL A 64 14.96 11.48 5.54
C VAL A 64 13.46 11.48 5.81
N ILE A 65 13.03 11.35 7.08
CA ILE A 65 11.59 11.37 7.42
C ILE A 65 10.95 12.73 7.17
N ARG A 66 11.73 13.82 7.26
CA ARG A 66 11.29 15.17 6.88
C ARG A 66 11.36 15.43 5.37
N ALA A 67 11.63 14.40 4.56
CA ALA A 67 11.79 14.49 3.11
C ALA A 67 12.89 15.47 2.66
N GLN A 68 13.86 15.77 3.51
CA GLN A 68 15.01 16.62 3.20
C GLN A 68 16.13 15.84 2.51
N ARG A 69 16.13 14.50 2.65
CA ARG A 69 17.09 13.59 2.02
C ARG A 69 16.39 12.32 1.57
N LYS A 70 16.96 11.62 0.59
CA LYS A 70 16.51 10.28 0.17
C LYS A 70 16.99 9.22 1.18
N PRO A 71 16.20 8.17 1.45
CA PRO A 71 16.63 7.05 2.28
C PRO A 71 17.78 6.30 1.61
N GLU A 72 18.85 6.05 2.36
CA GLU A 72 20.05 5.35 1.87
C GLU A 72 20.23 3.99 2.55
N THR A 73 19.85 3.90 3.82
CA THR A 73 20.00 2.68 4.61
C THR A 73 18.76 1.79 4.57
N ASN A 74 18.94 0.50 4.85
CA ASN A 74 17.83 -0.46 4.90
C ASN A 74 16.76 -0.07 5.94
N ILE A 75 17.17 0.48 7.10
CA ILE A 75 16.24 0.91 8.15
C ILE A 75 15.44 2.14 7.72
N GLU A 76 16.08 3.12 7.07
CA GLU A 76 15.39 4.29 6.53
C GLU A 76 14.38 3.89 5.46
N ASN A 77 14.79 3.03 4.52
CA ASN A 77 13.90 2.51 3.49
C ASN A 77 12.71 1.75 4.08
N LEU A 78 12.95 0.90 5.08
CA LEU A 78 11.91 0.14 5.78
C LEU A 78 10.90 1.06 6.48
N TRP A 79 11.37 2.04 7.24
CA TRP A 79 10.48 2.95 7.97
C TRP A 79 9.71 3.88 7.02
N PHE A 80 10.38 4.36 5.96
CA PHE A 80 9.73 5.16 4.92
C PHE A 80 8.63 4.34 4.22
N LYS A 81 8.92 3.08 3.86
CA LYS A 81 7.96 2.14 3.29
C LYS A 81 6.76 1.92 4.22
N TYR A 82 6.99 1.78 5.54
CA TYR A 82 5.93 1.67 6.54
C TYR A 82 5.04 2.92 6.59
N ILE A 83 5.63 4.12 6.69
CA ILE A 83 4.86 5.38 6.71
C ILE A 83 4.04 5.53 5.43
N LYS A 84 4.65 5.32 4.26
CA LYS A 84 3.96 5.44 2.97
C LYS A 84 2.84 4.42 2.82
N ARG A 85 3.03 3.20 3.31
CA ARG A 85 1.96 2.20 3.31
C ARG A 85 0.77 2.65 4.15
N LYS A 86 1.03 3.17 5.35
CA LYS A 86 -0.01 3.71 6.24
C LYS A 86 -0.75 4.90 5.62
N GLU A 87 -0.04 5.82 4.97
CA GLU A 87 -0.63 6.95 4.22
C GLU A 87 -1.54 6.47 3.07
N ILE A 88 -1.08 5.48 2.30
CA ILE A 88 -1.83 4.91 1.16
C ILE A 88 -3.10 4.21 1.64
N GLU A 89 -3.01 3.42 2.72
CA GLU A 89 -4.18 2.75 3.32
C GLU A 89 -5.17 3.75 3.91
N ALA A 90 -4.69 4.81 4.55
CA ALA A 90 -5.56 5.87 5.03
C ALA A 90 -6.30 6.60 3.88
N LYS A 91 -5.61 6.84 2.76
CA LYS A 91 -6.19 7.57 1.61
C LYS A 91 -7.08 6.70 0.73
N TYR A 92 -6.69 5.45 0.48
CA TYR A 92 -7.29 4.59 -0.55
C TYR A 92 -7.77 3.23 -0.01
N GLY A 93 -7.80 3.01 1.31
CA GLY A 93 -8.08 1.69 1.90
C GLY A 93 -9.33 0.99 1.35
N LYS A 94 -10.41 1.74 1.09
CA LYS A 94 -11.64 1.18 0.50
C LYS A 94 -11.46 0.65 -0.93
N THR A 95 -10.63 1.31 -1.75
CA THR A 95 -10.41 0.94 -3.15
C THR A 95 -9.25 -0.04 -3.33
N LEU A 96 -8.26 -0.04 -2.43
CA LEU A 96 -7.09 -0.94 -2.51
C LEU A 96 -7.47 -2.43 -2.42
N TYR A 97 -8.53 -2.74 -1.67
CA TYR A 97 -9.00 -4.11 -1.44
C TYR A 97 -10.32 -4.40 -2.16
N ALA A 98 -10.85 -3.46 -2.94
CA ALA A 98 -12.06 -3.69 -3.70
C ALA A 98 -11.75 -4.57 -4.92
N THR A 99 -12.50 -5.67 -5.07
CA THR A 99 -12.50 -6.41 -6.33
C THR A 99 -13.05 -5.50 -7.43
N PRO A 100 -12.30 -5.22 -8.50
CA PRO A 100 -12.83 -4.44 -9.60
C PRO A 100 -14.01 -5.19 -10.21
N THR A 101 -15.20 -4.61 -10.09
CA THR A 101 -16.42 -5.11 -10.70
C THR A 101 -16.67 -4.31 -11.97
N LEU A 102 -16.82 -5.02 -13.10
CA LEU A 102 -17.29 -4.40 -14.33
C LEU A 102 -18.76 -4.07 -14.12
N LYS A 103 -19.11 -2.78 -14.16
CA LYS A 103 -20.49 -2.33 -13.94
C LYS A 103 -21.41 -2.72 -15.10
N ASP A 104 -20.87 -2.84 -16.31
CA ASP A 104 -21.63 -3.18 -17.50
C ASP A 104 -20.81 -4.06 -18.46
N ASP A 105 -21.51 -4.95 -19.15
CA ASP A 105 -20.96 -5.92 -20.09
C ASP A 105 -20.44 -5.17 -21.34
N PRO A 106 -19.12 -5.13 -21.63
CA PRO A 106 -18.51 -3.94 -22.24
C PRO A 106 -18.73 -3.79 -23.75
N PHE A 107 -19.29 -4.79 -24.43
CA PHE A 107 -19.26 -4.76 -25.89
C PHE A 107 -20.32 -5.63 -26.58
N TYR A 108 -20.66 -6.80 -26.04
CA TYR A 108 -21.65 -7.70 -26.63
C TYR A 108 -22.13 -8.70 -25.57
N ASN A 109 -23.21 -8.37 -24.87
CA ASN A 109 -23.81 -9.33 -23.94
C ASN A 109 -24.58 -10.41 -24.71
N ARG A 110 -24.82 -11.55 -24.04
CA ARG A 110 -25.52 -12.70 -24.63
C ARG A 110 -26.88 -12.33 -25.21
N ASP A 111 -27.57 -11.35 -24.64
CA ASP A 111 -28.89 -10.93 -25.08
C ASP A 111 -28.83 -10.05 -26.34
N MET A 112 -27.82 -9.18 -26.47
CA MET A 112 -27.50 -8.46 -27.70
C MET A 112 -27.15 -9.45 -28.83
N ALA A 113 -26.38 -10.50 -28.55
CA ALA A 113 -26.07 -11.54 -29.52
C ALA A 113 -27.32 -12.32 -29.99
N LYS A 114 -28.25 -12.64 -29.07
CA LYS A 114 -29.55 -13.23 -29.42
C LYS A 114 -30.39 -12.28 -30.27
N MET A 115 -30.40 -10.99 -29.92
CA MET A 115 -31.17 -9.98 -30.66
C MET A 115 -30.64 -9.85 -32.09
N LEU A 116 -29.33 -9.71 -32.28
CA LEU A 116 -28.71 -9.64 -33.60
C LEU A 116 -29.06 -10.87 -34.47
N LYS A 117 -28.96 -12.08 -33.90
CA LYS A 117 -29.32 -13.32 -34.63
C LYS A 117 -30.77 -13.32 -35.09
N ARG A 118 -31.70 -12.86 -34.25
CA ARG A 118 -33.12 -12.76 -34.60
C ARG A 118 -33.35 -11.74 -35.72
N THR A 119 -32.71 -10.58 -35.63
CA THR A 119 -32.81 -9.51 -36.64
C THR A 119 -32.28 -9.99 -37.99
N MET A 120 -31.10 -10.61 -38.02
CA MET A 120 -30.51 -11.15 -39.25
C MET A 120 -31.39 -12.22 -39.88
N PHE A 121 -31.91 -13.16 -39.09
CA PHE A 121 -32.82 -14.19 -39.60
C PHE A 121 -34.09 -13.60 -40.24
N LYS A 122 -34.66 -12.56 -39.61
CA LYS A 122 -35.84 -11.88 -40.15
C LYS A 122 -35.54 -11.20 -41.49
N VAL A 123 -34.44 -10.47 -41.60
CA VAL A 123 -34.02 -9.79 -42.83
C VAL A 123 -33.77 -10.79 -43.96
N THR A 124 -33.04 -11.89 -43.69
CA THR A 124 -32.79 -12.94 -44.70
C THR A 124 -34.09 -13.59 -45.18
N LYS A 125 -35.05 -13.82 -44.26
CA LYS A 125 -36.37 -14.38 -44.61
C LYS A 125 -37.20 -13.43 -45.48
N GLU A 126 -37.19 -12.13 -45.17
CA GLU A 126 -37.90 -11.11 -45.92
C GLU A 126 -37.34 -10.97 -47.34
N ASN A 127 -36.01 -10.94 -47.49
CA ASN A 127 -35.37 -10.89 -48.80
C ASN A 127 -35.75 -12.10 -49.66
N HIS A 128 -35.65 -13.32 -49.12
CA HIS A 128 -36.00 -14.53 -49.86
C HIS A 128 -37.48 -14.58 -50.29
N LYS A 129 -38.40 -13.98 -49.52
CA LYS A 129 -39.81 -13.88 -49.89
C LYS A 129 -40.04 -12.89 -51.03
N ASN A 130 -39.24 -11.84 -51.13
CA ASN A 130 -39.32 -10.84 -52.19
C ASN A 130 -38.70 -11.33 -53.50
N ASP A 131 -37.69 -12.20 -53.43
CA ASP A 131 -37.03 -12.80 -54.61
C ASP A 131 -37.88 -13.88 -55.32
N ILE A 132 -38.97 -14.35 -54.69
CA ILE A 132 -39.86 -15.41 -55.20
C ILE A 132 -41.16 -14.84 -55.81
N LYS A 133 -41.31 -13.51 -55.89
CA LYS A 133 -42.42 -12.83 -56.56
C LYS A 133 -42.00 -12.26 -57.91
#